data_AF-A0A920L7P6-F1
#
_entry.id   AF-A0A920L7P6-F1
#
_cell.length_a   1.000
_cell.length_b   1.000
_cell.length_c   1.000
_cell.angle_alpha   90.00
_cell.angle_beta   90.00
_cell.angle_gamma   90.00
#
_symmetry.space_group_name_H-M   'P 1'
#
loop_
_entity.id
_entity.type
_entity.pdbx_description
1 polymer ?
#
loop_
_entity_poly.entity_id
_entity_poly.type
_entity_poly.pdbx_seq_one_letter_code
_entity_poly.pdbx_strand_id
1 'polypeptide(L)'
;MTSMIDEIVKKYDVECFRTKVGFKYVAPNMEKNNSILGGEESGGYSYSEHLLERDGIASSLLILEKLIMSKSKSSNLIKNLSIKYGNYFYKRIDIELKENILNKFKGLYF
;
A
#
# COMPACT_ATOMS: atom_id res chain seq x y z
N MET A 1 -4.29 2.07 -0.11
CA MET A 1 -4.01 0.61 -0.04
C MET A 1 -5.27 -0.10 0.50
N THR A 2 -5.51 -1.39 0.25
CA THR A 2 -6.72 -2.05 0.81
C THR A 2 -6.55 -2.35 2.30
N SER A 3 -7.67 -2.55 3.02
CA SER A 3 -7.66 -2.97 4.42
C SER A 3 -7.19 -4.41 4.64
N MET A 4 -6.78 -5.14 3.60
CA MET A 4 -6.12 -6.46 3.75
C MET A 4 -4.84 -6.35 4.58
N ILE A 5 -4.13 -5.21 4.50
CA ILE A 5 -2.93 -4.96 5.30
C ILE A 5 -3.24 -5.02 6.80
N ASP A 6 -4.42 -4.56 7.24
CA ASP A 6 -4.78 -4.58 8.66
C ASP A 6 -4.86 -6.03 9.19
N GLU A 7 -5.34 -6.98 8.38
CA GLU A 7 -5.39 -8.41 8.75
C GLU A 7 -4.02 -9.08 8.68
N ILE A 8 -3.18 -8.69 7.73
CA ILE A 8 -1.81 -9.18 7.63
C ILE A 8 -1.03 -8.75 8.87
N VAL A 9 -1.08 -7.47 9.25
CA VAL A 9 -0.29 -6.97 10.37
C VAL A 9 -0.73 -7.54 11.72
N LYS A 10 -2.04 -7.72 11.94
CA LYS A 10 -2.58 -8.42 13.11
C LYS A 10 -2.07 -9.86 13.21
N LYS A 11 -2.01 -10.56 12.07
CA LYS A 11 -1.58 -11.97 12.05
C LYS A 11 -0.11 -12.16 12.42
N TYR A 12 0.73 -11.20 12.05
CA TYR A 12 2.17 -11.26 12.28
C TYR A 12 2.63 -10.48 13.51
N ASP A 13 1.70 -9.90 14.28
CA ASP A 13 1.99 -9.06 15.45
C ASP A 13 2.99 -7.93 15.12
N VAL A 14 2.73 -7.23 14.01
CA VAL A 14 3.54 -6.08 13.56
C VAL A 14 2.70 -4.81 13.56
N GLU A 15 3.33 -3.68 13.82
CA GLU A 15 2.64 -2.39 13.80
C GLU A 15 2.44 -1.88 12.36
N CYS A 16 1.32 -1.20 12.12
CA CYS A 16 1.02 -0.53 10.85
C CYS A 16 0.72 0.94 11.09
N PHE A 17 1.58 1.83 10.58
CA PHE A 17 1.38 3.26 10.66
C PHE A 17 0.64 3.80 9.44
N ARG A 18 -0.39 4.63 9.67
CA ARG A 18 -1.11 5.34 8.60
C ARG A 18 -0.62 6.78 8.50
N THR A 19 -0.32 7.22 7.30
CA THR A 19 0.15 8.58 6.99
C THR A 19 -0.82 9.29 6.04
N LYS A 20 -0.63 10.61 5.86
CA LYS A 20 -1.28 11.35 4.78
C LYS A 20 -0.72 10.90 3.43
N VAL A 21 -1.51 11.07 2.37
CA VAL A 21 -1.07 10.78 0.99
C VAL A 21 0.18 11.60 0.64
N GLY A 22 1.16 10.92 0.04
CA GLY A 22 2.44 11.44 -0.40
C GLY A 22 3.62 10.84 0.36
N PHE A 23 4.63 10.35 -0.38
CA PHE A 23 5.86 9.78 0.19
C PHE A 23 6.65 10.71 1.12
N LYS A 24 6.47 12.03 0.98
CA LYS A 24 6.98 13.04 1.94
C LYS A 24 6.52 12.82 3.39
N TYR A 25 5.45 12.05 3.60
CA TYR A 25 5.00 11.64 4.93
C TYR A 25 5.33 10.17 5.24
N VAL A 26 5.43 9.31 4.22
CA VAL A 26 5.77 7.89 4.38
C VAL A 26 7.22 7.73 4.81
N ALA A 27 8.18 8.29 4.06
CA ALA A 27 9.61 8.09 4.32
C ALA A 27 10.05 8.59 5.71
N PRO A 28 9.68 9.81 6.16
CA PRO A 28 10.00 10.24 7.53
C PRO A 28 9.33 9.41 8.63
N ASN A 29 8.14 8.85 8.35
CA ASN A 29 7.47 7.96 9.31
C ASN A 29 8.17 6.61 9.39
N MET A 30 8.64 6.06 8.26
CA MET A 30 9.43 4.84 8.24
C MET A 30 10.74 5.01 9.01
N GLU A 31 11.46 6.12 8.78
CA GLU A 31 12.69 6.45 9.50
C GLU A 31 12.44 6.56 11.01
N LYS A 32 11.43 7.35 11.41
CA LYS A 32 11.09 7.56 12.82
C LYS A 32 10.76 6.26 13.56
N ASN A 33 10.05 5.35 12.90
CA ASN A 33 9.53 4.13 13.53
C ASN A 33 10.34 2.88 13.15
N ASN A 34 11.50 3.02 12.51
CA ASN A 34 12.31 1.91 11.98
C ASN A 34 11.48 0.89 11.17
N SER A 35 10.52 1.37 10.37
CA SER A 35 9.61 0.50 9.61
C SER A 35 10.31 -0.13 8.42
N ILE A 36 10.11 -1.44 8.21
CA ILE A 36 10.78 -2.18 7.13
C ILE A 36 10.18 -1.99 5.73
N LEU A 37 8.92 -1.58 5.67
CA LEU A 37 8.13 -1.46 4.44
C LEU A 37 7.22 -0.24 4.52
N GLY A 38 7.15 0.53 3.44
CA GLY A 38 6.16 1.58 3.25
C GLY A 38 5.57 1.55 1.86
N GLY A 39 4.34 2.07 1.69
CA GLY A 39 3.73 2.12 0.38
C GLY A 39 2.39 2.87 0.30
N GLU A 40 1.98 3.14 -0.93
CA GLU A 40 0.75 3.84 -1.30
C GLU A 40 -0.08 2.99 -2.30
N GLU A 41 -1.40 3.18 -2.39
CA GLU A 41 -2.21 2.45 -3.42
C GLU A 41 -1.83 2.78 -4.86
N SER A 42 -1.16 3.91 -5.08
CA SER A 42 -0.70 4.33 -6.40
C SER A 42 0.38 3.41 -6.99
N GLY A 43 0.86 2.42 -6.21
CA GLY A 43 1.85 1.43 -6.64
C GLY A 43 3.29 1.76 -6.24
N GLY A 44 3.49 2.82 -5.45
CA GLY A 44 4.80 3.17 -4.90
C GLY A 44 5.09 2.45 -3.59
N TYR A 45 6.19 1.70 -3.51
CA TYR A 45 6.65 0.99 -2.32
C TYR A 45 8.13 1.27 -2.04
N SER A 46 8.51 1.25 -0.76
CA SER A 46 9.86 1.52 -0.24
C SER A 46 10.25 0.48 0.80
N TYR A 47 11.55 0.20 0.87
CA TYR A 47 12.15 -0.86 1.66
C TYR A 47 13.30 -0.28 2.48
N SER A 48 13.24 -0.40 3.80
CA SER A 48 14.14 0.32 4.72
C SER A 48 15.62 0.05 4.51
N GLU A 49 15.98 -1.18 4.14
CA GLU A 49 17.37 -1.60 3.92
C GLU A 49 17.94 -1.16 2.57
N HIS A 50 17.07 -0.66 1.66
CA HIS A 50 17.48 -0.29 0.31
C HIS A 50 17.44 1.22 0.10
N LEU A 51 16.25 1.81 0.21
CA LEU A 51 16.01 3.21 -0.09
C LEU A 51 14.70 3.64 0.55
N LEU A 52 14.73 4.72 1.33
CA LEU A 52 13.54 5.38 1.89
C LEU A 52 12.83 6.27 0.85
N GLU A 53 12.69 5.75 -0.38
CA GLU A 53 11.93 6.33 -1.47
C GLU A 53 11.29 5.20 -2.29
N ARG A 54 10.37 5.57 -3.19
CA ARG A 54 9.71 4.58 -4.05
C ARG A 54 10.71 3.94 -5.00
N ASP A 55 10.74 2.62 -5.01
CA ASP A 55 11.56 1.85 -5.94
C ASP A 55 10.76 0.75 -6.65
N GLY A 56 10.47 1.01 -7.94
CA GLY A 56 9.76 0.06 -8.79
C GLY A 56 10.61 -1.14 -9.22
N ILE A 57 11.93 -0.97 -9.35
CA ILE A 57 12.84 -2.05 -9.75
C ILE A 57 12.97 -3.04 -8.60
N ALA A 58 13.24 -2.56 -7.38
CA ALA A 58 13.30 -3.40 -6.19
C ALA A 58 11.98 -4.16 -5.97
N SER A 59 10.84 -3.47 -6.12
CA SER A 59 9.51 -4.10 -6.06
C SER A 59 9.32 -5.20 -7.11
N SER A 60 9.76 -4.96 -8.34
CA SER A 60 9.68 -5.95 -9.43
C SER A 60 10.53 -7.18 -9.14
N LEU A 61 11.73 -6.99 -8.59
CA LEU A 61 12.64 -8.06 -8.22
C LEU A 61 12.09 -8.92 -7.08
N LEU A 62 11.50 -8.31 -6.05
CA LEU A 62 10.87 -9.04 -4.93
C LEU A 62 9.68 -9.89 -5.40
N ILE A 63 8.87 -9.36 -6.32
CA ILE A 63 7.77 -10.13 -6.92
C ILE A 63 8.33 -11.29 -7.75
N LEU A 64 9.37 -11.04 -8.56
CA LEU A 64 10.02 -12.07 -9.38
C LEU A 64 10.63 -13.18 -8.52
N GLU A 65 11.34 -12.82 -7.46
CA GLU A 65 11.87 -13.75 -6.46
C GLU A 65 10.74 -14.60 -5.88
N LYS A 66 9.63 -13.97 -5.47
CA LYS A 66 8.48 -14.70 -4.93
C LYS A 66 7.88 -15.69 -5.93
N LEU A 67 7.79 -15.32 -7.21
CA LEU A 67 7.28 -16.20 -8.27
C LEU A 67 8.21 -17.41 -8.49
N ILE A 68 9.52 -17.19 -8.52
CA ILE A 68 10.52 -18.25 -8.69
C ILE A 68 10.51 -19.21 -7.49
N MET A 69 10.58 -18.68 -6.26
CA MET A 69 10.58 -19.48 -5.03
C MET A 69 9.31 -20.31 -4.88
N SER A 70 8.16 -19.75 -5.25
CA SER A 70 6.87 -20.43 -5.14
C SER A 70 6.56 -21.37 -6.32
N LYS A 71 7.35 -21.30 -7.40
CA LYS A 71 7.09 -21.99 -8.69
C LYS A 71 5.63 -21.84 -9.14
N SER A 72 5.05 -20.67 -8.90
CA SER A 72 3.61 -20.42 -9.06
C SER A 72 3.36 -19.21 -9.95
N LYS A 73 2.19 -19.18 -10.60
CA LYS A 73 1.71 -18.00 -11.33
C LYS A 73 1.30 -16.91 -10.34
N SER A 74 1.42 -15.64 -10.74
CA SER A 74 0.99 -14.48 -9.95
C SER A 74 -0.49 -14.56 -9.54
N SER A 75 -1.36 -15.04 -10.43
CA SER A 75 -2.78 -15.26 -10.13
C SER A 75 -3.02 -16.20 -8.95
N ASN A 76 -2.20 -17.25 -8.82
CA ASN A 76 -2.29 -18.17 -7.68
C ASN A 76 -1.79 -17.52 -6.40
N LEU A 77 -0.75 -16.67 -6.45
CA LEU A 77 -0.30 -15.93 -5.29
C LEU A 77 -1.39 -14.99 -4.75
N ILE A 78 -2.07 -14.26 -5.64
CA ILE A 78 -3.20 -13.41 -5.26
C ILE A 78 -4.35 -14.24 -4.70
N LYS A 79 -4.71 -15.35 -5.33
CA LYS A 79 -5.75 -16.26 -4.83
C LYS A 79 -5.41 -16.78 -3.42
N ASN A 80 -4.15 -17.12 -3.17
CA ASN A 80 -3.69 -17.59 -1.87
C ASN A 80 -3.77 -16.49 -0.80
N LEU A 81 -3.50 -15.23 -1.15
CA LEU A 81 -3.73 -14.10 -0.24
C LEU A 81 -5.22 -13.97 0.10
N SER A 82 -6.11 -14.06 -0.90
CA SER A 82 -7.56 -14.03 -0.67
C SER A 82 -8.06 -15.17 0.21
N ILE A 83 -7.54 -16.39 0.02
CA ILE A 83 -7.88 -17.54 0.87
C ILE A 83 -7.41 -17.32 2.31
N LYS A 84 -6.21 -16.74 2.50
CA LYS A 84 -5.57 -16.62 3.81
C LYS A 84 -6.10 -15.44 4.64
N TYR A 85 -6.49 -14.34 3.98
CA TYR A 85 -6.83 -13.08 4.65
C TYR A 85 -8.25 -12.59 4.32
N GLY A 86 -8.95 -13.23 3.39
CA GLY A 86 -10.27 -12.80 2.92
C GLY A 86 -10.21 -12.01 1.61
N ASN A 87 -11.38 -11.79 1.02
CA ASN A 87 -11.51 -11.06 -0.24
C ASN A 87 -11.65 -9.56 0.02
N TYR A 88 -10.79 -8.76 -0.61
CA TYR A 88 -10.83 -7.31 -0.56
C TYR A 88 -10.92 -6.75 -1.97
N PHE A 89 -11.84 -5.81 -2.16
CA PHE A 89 -12.08 -5.16 -3.44
C PHE A 89 -11.89 -3.66 -3.28
N TYR A 90 -11.20 -3.06 -4.24
CA TYR A 90 -10.96 -1.62 -4.25
C TYR A 90 -11.37 -1.06 -5.61
N LYS A 91 -12.09 0.05 -5.58
CA LYS A 91 -12.46 0.82 -6.76
C LYS A 91 -12.29 2.30 -6.44
N ARG A 92 -11.51 2.99 -7.28
CA ARG A 92 -11.39 4.45 -7.26
C ARG A 92 -12.32 5.02 -8.34
N ILE A 93 -13.04 6.08 -7.98
CA ILE A 93 -13.87 6.86 -8.91
C ILE A 93 -13.36 8.28 -8.85
N ASP A 94 -12.75 8.74 -9.93
CA ASP A 94 -12.31 10.12 -10.09
C ASP A 94 -13.42 10.92 -10.79
N ILE A 95 -13.89 11.99 -10.14
CA ILE A 95 -14.92 12.87 -10.67
C ILE A 95 -14.34 14.28 -10.68
N GLU A 96 -14.31 14.90 -11.86
CA GLU A 96 -13.97 16.31 -11.97
C GLU A 96 -15.11 17.16 -11.43
N LEU A 97 -14.82 17.97 -10.40
CA LEU A 97 -15.80 18.85 -9.78
C LEU A 97 -15.60 20.28 -10.26
N LYS A 98 -16.70 20.92 -10.66
CA LYS A 98 -16.72 22.38 -10.83
C LYS A 98 -16.48 23.06 -9.47
N GLU A 99 -15.78 24.19 -9.49
CA GLU A 99 -15.31 24.88 -8.29
C GLU A 99 -16.44 25.22 -7.30
N ASN A 100 -17.61 25.60 -7.82
CA ASN A 100 -18.81 25.88 -7.03
C ASN A 100 -19.33 24.64 -6.24
N ILE A 101 -19.14 23.43 -6.78
CA ILE A 101 -19.50 22.19 -6.09
C ILE A 101 -18.42 21.84 -5.06
N LEU A 102 -17.14 21.99 -5.43
CA LEU A 102 -16.01 21.72 -4.53
C LEU A 102 -16.10 22.55 -3.24
N ASN A 103 -16.46 23.83 -3.33
CA ASN A 103 -16.59 24.70 -2.16
C ASN A 103 -17.73 24.27 -1.22
N LYS A 104 -18.82 23.72 -1.75
CA LYS A 104 -19.90 23.14 -0.92
C LYS A 104 -19.45 21.87 -0.19
N PHE A 105 -18.67 21.02 -0.84
CA PHE A 105 -18.15 19.79 -0.23
C PHE A 105 -17.12 20.06 0.86
N LYS A 106 -16.23 21.05 0.67
CA LYS A 106 -15.21 21.39 1.68
C LYS A 106 -15.83 21.78 3.03
N GLY A 107 -16.93 22.53 3.04
CA GLY A 107 -17.61 22.94 4.29
C GLY A 107 -18.39 21.83 5.00
N LEU A 108 -18.50 20.62 4.44
CA LEU A 108 -19.23 19.49 5.02
C LEU A 108 -18.32 18.43 5.67
N TYR A 109 -17.04 18.35 5.26
CA TYR A 109 -16.15 17.24 5.60
C TYR A 109 -14.77 17.67 6.14
N PHE A 110 -14.50 18.97 6.19
CA PHE A 110 -13.30 19.58 6.80
C PHE A 110 -13.71 20.74 7.70
#